data_AF-A0A0B7K076-F1
#
_entry.id   AF-A0A0B7K076-F1
#
_cell.length_a   1.000
_cell.length_b   1.000
_cell.length_c   1.000
_cell.angle_alpha   90.00
_cell.angle_beta   90.00
_cell.angle_gamma   90.00
#
_symmetry.space_group_name_H-M   'P 1'
#
loop_
_entity.id
_entity.type
_entity.pdbx_description
1 polymer ?
#
loop_
_entity_poly.entity_id
_entity_poly.type
_entity_poly.pdbx_seq_one_letter_code
_entity_poly.pdbx_strand_id
1 'polypeptide(L)'
;KKDPSLPIYFPKPTSTVRRSPWKKLRYAVITAAVYYFLFQVYMSVVLDPLFDWAETEWENLSEKEKMEMEQEEDEEDPEPLLFLPFPFTTKKVKQPPYRGSDPEWAGFLKISKDQAMQKTIKGQLADIVRQALERHPSIISTMGGKNIRIKRSWLDILYPPAPPPKHYVSGLIVDWDGLFWGDRPIDTSAALQLDAIMYPKAVAMSAWSFWNVLFQRTKVDISKALGLETEPPAPTWQSVMLERSREAERSKGNPSLPGPDSRPTHVTPPSQPPPNGKTAQDNSSQFPVDFAGLFRKPEGEVRLSPSLQHALHAASLTLAKHRKPIQPQPTRGCVRVDGLVELLGPSAVMTVAVVGWFDPQQKRFVSTSTEVKHVIRLKQRPLGGP
;
A
#
# COMPACT_ATOMS: atom_id res chain seq x y z
N LYS A 1 12.26 -66.10 57.00
CA LYS A 1 11.25 -65.52 56.08
C LYS A 1 10.27 -64.69 56.87
N LYS A 2 10.10 -63.41 56.52
CA LYS A 2 9.00 -62.55 56.94
C LYS A 2 9.01 -61.38 55.96
N ASP A 3 8.14 -61.42 54.96
CA ASP A 3 8.27 -60.59 53.77
C ASP A 3 7.79 -59.15 54.04
N PRO A 4 8.41 -58.13 53.44
CA PRO A 4 8.03 -56.73 53.67
C PRO A 4 6.66 -56.45 53.04
N SER A 5 5.68 -56.14 53.88
CA SER A 5 4.32 -55.79 53.44
C SER A 5 4.31 -54.50 52.63
N LEU A 6 3.97 -54.59 51.34
CA LEU A 6 3.80 -53.43 50.47
C LEU A 6 2.66 -52.52 50.98
N PRO A 7 2.85 -51.20 51.02
CA PRO A 7 1.80 -50.27 51.45
C PRO A 7 0.69 -50.18 50.39
N ILE A 8 -0.52 -50.62 50.73
CA ILE A 8 -1.69 -50.55 49.85
C ILE A 8 -2.15 -49.08 49.74
N TYR A 9 -1.89 -48.46 48.59
CA TYR A 9 -2.21 -47.06 48.35
C TYR A 9 -3.65 -46.90 47.84
N PHE A 10 -4.60 -46.71 48.75
CA PHE A 10 -5.98 -46.37 48.38
C PHE A 10 -6.01 -44.96 47.75
N PRO A 11 -6.54 -44.80 46.52
CA PRO A 11 -6.70 -43.47 45.94
C PRO A 11 -7.72 -42.68 46.75
N LYS A 12 -7.31 -41.54 47.31
CA LYS A 12 -8.24 -40.59 47.94
C LYS A 12 -9.30 -40.18 46.90
N PRO A 13 -10.60 -40.20 47.22
CA PRO A 13 -11.62 -39.76 46.29
C PRO A 13 -11.33 -38.31 45.90
N THR A 14 -11.20 -38.05 44.60
CA THR A 14 -10.98 -36.70 44.08
C THR A 14 -12.19 -35.86 44.46
N SER A 15 -11.95 -34.79 45.23
CA SER A 15 -13.03 -33.88 45.63
C SER A 15 -13.55 -33.16 44.39
N THR A 16 -14.69 -33.65 43.88
CA THR A 16 -15.40 -33.02 42.76
C THR A 16 -15.91 -31.66 43.24
N VAL A 17 -15.09 -30.62 43.03
CA VAL A 17 -15.40 -29.24 43.41
C VAL A 17 -16.73 -28.85 42.77
N ARG A 18 -17.80 -28.91 43.57
CA ARG A 18 -19.19 -28.78 43.13
C ARG A 18 -19.46 -27.33 42.75
N ARG A 19 -18.97 -26.91 41.58
CA ARG A 19 -19.05 -25.56 41.02
C ARG A 19 -20.52 -25.14 40.98
N SER A 20 -20.93 -24.36 41.99
CA SER A 20 -22.33 -24.03 42.25
C SER A 20 -23.05 -23.52 40.99
N PRO A 21 -24.26 -24.01 40.67
CA PRO A 21 -25.00 -23.58 39.48
C PRO A 21 -25.26 -22.07 39.48
N TRP A 22 -25.41 -21.46 40.67
CA TRP A 22 -25.51 -20.01 40.85
C TRP A 22 -24.33 -19.23 40.27
N LYS A 23 -23.10 -19.79 40.26
CA LYS A 23 -21.96 -19.13 39.60
C LYS A 23 -22.13 -19.16 38.09
N LYS A 24 -22.56 -20.29 37.50
CA LYS A 24 -22.85 -20.38 36.05
C LYS A 24 -23.96 -19.42 35.63
N LEU A 25 -25.07 -19.37 36.38
CA LEU A 25 -26.20 -18.48 36.11
C LEU A 25 -25.77 -17.00 36.20
N ARG A 26 -25.00 -16.61 37.22
CA ARG A 26 -24.47 -15.25 37.33
C ARG A 26 -23.55 -14.88 36.17
N TYR A 27 -22.67 -15.78 35.71
CA TYR A 27 -21.88 -15.51 34.51
C TYR A 27 -22.77 -15.34 33.27
N ALA A 28 -23.77 -16.20 33.06
CA ALA A 28 -24.69 -16.10 31.93
C ALA A 28 -25.45 -14.76 31.89
N VAL A 29 -25.99 -14.31 33.04
CA VAL A 29 -26.68 -13.01 33.17
C VAL A 29 -25.72 -11.84 32.93
N ILE A 30 -24.49 -11.89 33.46
CA ILE A 30 -23.49 -10.84 33.22
C ILE A 30 -23.09 -10.81 31.74
N THR A 31 -22.88 -11.96 31.08
CA THR A 31 -22.59 -11.97 29.64
C THR A 31 -23.76 -11.46 28.81
N ALA A 32 -25.01 -11.79 29.15
CA ALA A 32 -26.18 -11.27 28.46
C ALA A 32 -26.32 -9.75 28.60
N ALA A 33 -26.09 -9.21 29.81
CA ALA A 33 -26.09 -7.76 30.04
C ALA A 33 -24.96 -7.03 29.28
N VAL A 34 -23.76 -7.62 29.21
CA VAL A 34 -22.64 -7.07 28.42
C VAL A 34 -22.93 -7.13 26.91
N TYR A 35 -23.50 -8.23 26.40
CA TYR A 35 -23.92 -8.32 25.00
C TYR A 35 -25.02 -7.33 24.66
N TYR A 36 -26.02 -7.15 25.53
CA TYR A 36 -27.08 -6.15 25.35
C TYR A 36 -26.53 -4.72 25.36
N PHE A 37 -25.61 -4.39 26.27
CA PHE A 37 -24.95 -3.09 26.30
C PHE A 37 -24.12 -2.83 25.03
N LEU A 38 -23.33 -3.82 24.58
CA LEU A 38 -22.57 -3.73 23.33
C LEU A 38 -23.48 -3.59 22.10
N PHE A 39 -24.64 -4.26 22.09
CA PHE A 39 -25.64 -4.12 21.03
C PHE A 39 -26.27 -2.72 21.03
N GLN A 40 -26.64 -2.17 22.18
CA GLN A 40 -27.17 -0.80 22.29
C GLN A 40 -26.15 0.27 21.86
N VAL A 41 -24.87 0.09 22.20
CA VAL A 41 -23.78 0.95 21.68
C VAL A 41 -23.59 0.76 20.17
N TYR A 42 -23.77 -0.45 19.63
CA TYR A 42 -23.68 -0.69 18.19
C TYR A 42 -24.85 -0.03 17.42
N MET A 43 -26.08 -0.12 17.92
CA MET A 43 -27.24 0.60 17.35
C MET A 43 -26.94 2.10 17.26
N SER A 44 -26.72 2.73 18.41
CA SER A 44 -26.58 4.19 18.54
C SER A 44 -25.31 4.81 17.95
N VAL A 45 -24.26 4.03 17.69
CA VAL A 45 -22.99 4.55 17.12
C VAL A 45 -22.79 4.14 15.65
N VAL A 46 -23.47 3.09 15.17
CA VAL A 46 -23.23 2.52 13.84
C VAL A 46 -24.47 2.44 12.97
N LEU A 47 -25.66 2.15 13.52
CA LEU A 47 -26.87 1.99 12.73
C LEU A 47 -27.72 3.25 12.70
N ASP A 48 -28.01 3.88 13.84
CA ASP A 48 -28.82 5.10 13.87
C ASP A 48 -28.18 6.21 12.99
N PRO A 49 -26.86 6.52 13.07
CA PRO A 49 -26.23 7.51 12.20
C PRO A 49 -26.06 7.06 10.73
N LEU A 50 -26.22 5.76 10.44
CA LEU A 50 -26.19 5.22 9.07
C LEU A 50 -27.57 5.36 8.41
N PHE A 51 -28.65 5.19 9.16
CA PHE A 51 -30.01 5.49 8.70
C PHE A 51 -30.19 7.00 8.52
N ASP A 52 -29.78 7.83 9.50
CA ASP A 52 -29.77 9.30 9.36
C ASP A 52 -29.03 9.76 8.08
N TRP A 53 -27.88 9.15 7.77
CA TRP A 53 -27.15 9.46 6.53
C TRP A 53 -27.86 8.95 5.28
N ALA A 54 -28.43 7.74 5.28
CA ALA A 54 -29.15 7.21 4.13
C ALA A 54 -30.40 8.04 3.79
N GLU A 55 -31.16 8.48 4.79
CA GLU A 55 -32.27 9.41 4.63
C GLU A 55 -31.78 10.77 4.12
N THR A 56 -30.68 11.30 4.66
CA THR A 56 -30.07 12.56 4.19
C THR A 56 -29.60 12.48 2.72
N GLU A 57 -28.95 11.39 2.31
CA GLU A 57 -28.49 11.21 0.93
C GLU A 57 -29.69 11.08 -0.03
N TRP A 58 -30.75 10.36 0.40
CA TRP A 58 -32.01 10.28 -0.34
C TRP A 58 -32.70 11.64 -0.48
N GLU A 59 -32.79 12.45 0.58
CA GLU A 59 -33.37 13.80 0.49
C GLU A 59 -32.59 14.69 -0.49
N ASN A 60 -31.26 14.62 -0.50
CA ASN A 60 -30.39 15.45 -1.34
C ASN A 60 -30.39 15.09 -2.84
N LEU A 61 -30.83 13.88 -3.23
CA LEU A 61 -30.93 13.48 -4.64
C LEU A 61 -31.94 14.34 -5.42
N SER A 62 -31.62 14.70 -6.65
CA SER A 62 -32.50 15.50 -7.51
C SER A 62 -33.81 14.76 -7.81
N GLU A 63 -34.92 15.48 -7.98
CA GLU A 63 -36.20 14.89 -8.44
C GLU A 63 -36.04 14.10 -9.74
N LYS A 64 -35.11 14.53 -10.61
CA LYS A 64 -34.77 13.80 -11.84
C LYS A 64 -33.98 12.51 -11.59
N GLU A 65 -33.09 12.49 -10.59
CA GLU A 65 -32.30 11.29 -10.24
C GLU A 65 -33.18 10.28 -9.49
N LYS A 66 -34.15 10.76 -8.69
CA LYS A 66 -35.23 9.96 -8.11
C LYS A 66 -36.12 9.35 -9.19
N MET A 67 -36.61 10.15 -10.14
CA MET A 67 -37.38 9.62 -11.28
C MET A 67 -36.58 8.69 -12.20
N GLU A 68 -35.25 8.85 -12.30
CA GLU A 68 -34.40 7.91 -13.04
C GLU A 68 -34.25 6.58 -12.28
N MET A 69 -34.14 6.57 -10.94
CA MET A 69 -34.19 5.32 -10.15
C MET A 69 -35.59 4.67 -10.15
N GLU A 70 -36.66 5.44 -9.95
CA GLU A 70 -38.07 4.96 -10.04
C GLU A 70 -38.40 4.39 -11.44
N GLN A 71 -37.63 4.76 -12.48
CA GLN A 71 -37.79 4.28 -13.85
C GLN A 71 -36.80 3.14 -14.20
N GLU A 72 -35.69 3.01 -13.48
CA GLU A 72 -34.83 1.81 -13.51
C GLU A 72 -35.46 0.66 -12.67
N GLU A 73 -36.28 0.95 -11.66
CA GLU A 73 -37.11 -0.05 -10.93
C GLU A 73 -38.17 -0.75 -11.82
N ASP A 74 -38.57 -0.13 -12.93
CA ASP A 74 -39.54 -0.67 -13.91
C ASP A 74 -38.89 -1.58 -15.00
N GLU A 75 -37.55 -1.70 -15.06
CA GLU A 75 -36.86 -2.66 -15.95
C GLU A 75 -36.77 -4.08 -15.32
N GLU A 76 -36.56 -5.13 -16.13
CA GLU A 76 -36.87 -6.54 -15.78
C GLU A 76 -36.04 -7.20 -14.64
N ASP A 77 -35.09 -6.50 -14.01
CA ASP A 77 -34.35 -6.91 -12.81
C ASP A 77 -34.60 -5.87 -11.70
N PRO A 78 -35.58 -6.05 -10.77
CA PRO A 78 -35.91 -5.03 -9.77
C PRO A 78 -34.73 -4.75 -8.83
N GLU A 79 -34.32 -3.50 -8.75
CA GLU A 79 -33.28 -3.03 -7.83
C GLU A 79 -33.76 -3.14 -6.36
N PRO A 80 -32.90 -3.62 -5.43
CA PRO A 80 -33.30 -3.79 -4.03
C PRO A 80 -33.35 -2.44 -3.30
N LEU A 81 -34.51 -2.10 -2.74
CA LEU A 81 -34.83 -0.82 -2.06
C LEU A 81 -33.72 -0.34 -1.12
N LEU A 82 -33.13 -1.27 -0.34
CA LEU A 82 -31.96 -0.97 0.48
C LEU A 82 -31.00 -2.15 0.52
N PHE A 83 -29.76 -1.89 0.12
CA PHE A 83 -28.65 -2.83 0.28
C PHE A 83 -27.68 -2.34 1.36
N LEU A 84 -27.61 -3.04 2.49
CA LEU A 84 -26.67 -2.76 3.58
C LEU A 84 -25.41 -3.65 3.44
N PRO A 85 -24.27 -3.13 2.93
CA PRO A 85 -23.07 -3.91 2.71
C PRO A 85 -22.44 -4.36 4.03
N PHE A 86 -22.30 -5.66 4.24
CA PHE A 86 -21.72 -6.18 5.48
C PHE A 86 -20.18 -6.17 5.41
N PRO A 87 -19.48 -5.57 6.41
CA PRO A 87 -18.03 -5.45 6.39
C PRO A 87 -17.32 -6.80 6.35
N PHE A 88 -16.11 -6.83 5.79
CA PHE A 88 -15.25 -8.01 5.62
C PHE A 88 -15.77 -9.12 4.67
N THR A 89 -16.91 -8.93 3.99
CA THR A 89 -17.50 -9.95 3.10
C THR A 89 -17.05 -9.88 1.64
N THR A 90 -16.18 -8.93 1.28
CA THR A 90 -15.82 -8.65 -0.12
C THR A 90 -15.16 -9.84 -0.83
N LYS A 91 -15.83 -10.39 -1.84
CA LYS A 91 -15.40 -11.54 -2.65
C LYS A 91 -14.83 -11.07 -3.99
N LYS A 92 -13.69 -11.64 -4.40
CA LYS A 92 -13.09 -11.42 -5.73
C LYS A 92 -13.40 -12.61 -6.65
N VAL A 93 -14.36 -12.44 -7.55
CA VAL A 93 -14.87 -13.48 -8.45
C VAL A 93 -14.12 -13.43 -9.78
N LYS A 94 -13.41 -14.53 -10.12
CA LYS A 94 -12.81 -14.69 -11.45
C LYS A 94 -13.90 -14.92 -12.48
N GLN A 95 -13.87 -14.16 -13.58
CA GLN A 95 -14.78 -14.36 -14.70
C GLN A 95 -14.35 -15.56 -15.57
N PRO A 96 -15.27 -16.19 -16.32
CA PRO A 96 -14.92 -17.20 -17.32
C PRO A 96 -14.05 -16.60 -18.45
N PRO A 97 -13.32 -17.44 -19.21
CA PRO A 97 -12.62 -17.00 -20.42
C PRO A 97 -13.56 -16.37 -21.46
N TYR A 98 -13.03 -15.50 -22.31
CA TYR A 98 -13.79 -14.89 -23.41
C TYR A 98 -14.29 -15.95 -24.40
N ARG A 99 -15.50 -15.75 -24.92
CA ARG A 99 -16.05 -16.51 -26.04
C ARG A 99 -15.67 -15.82 -27.36
N GLY A 100 -15.63 -16.60 -28.45
CA GLY A 100 -15.36 -16.06 -29.79
C GLY A 100 -16.41 -15.05 -30.30
N SER A 101 -17.59 -15.04 -29.67
CA SER A 101 -18.69 -14.08 -29.89
C SER A 101 -18.44 -12.69 -29.31
N ASP A 102 -17.51 -12.55 -28.35
CA ASP A 102 -17.49 -11.38 -27.49
C ASP A 102 -16.90 -10.16 -28.21
N PRO A 103 -17.49 -8.96 -28.07
CA PRO A 103 -17.00 -7.75 -28.74
C PRO A 103 -15.58 -7.37 -28.28
N GLU A 104 -15.23 -7.68 -27.03
CA GLU A 104 -13.87 -7.54 -26.49
C GLU A 104 -12.87 -8.41 -27.27
N TRP A 105 -13.23 -9.68 -27.56
CA TRP A 105 -12.42 -10.61 -28.34
C TRP A 105 -12.27 -10.18 -29.81
N ALA A 106 -13.35 -9.71 -30.43
CA ALA A 106 -13.30 -9.10 -31.76
C ALA A 106 -12.43 -7.84 -31.81
N GLY A 107 -12.33 -7.09 -30.70
CA GLY A 107 -11.38 -5.99 -30.53
C GLY A 107 -9.93 -6.47 -30.53
N PHE A 108 -9.60 -7.48 -29.72
CA PHE A 108 -8.25 -8.08 -29.68
C PHE A 108 -7.81 -8.63 -31.04
N LEU A 109 -8.72 -9.27 -31.78
CA LEU A 109 -8.46 -9.77 -33.14
C LEU A 109 -8.20 -8.68 -34.20
N LYS A 110 -8.65 -7.44 -33.98
CA LYS A 110 -8.30 -6.30 -34.83
C LYS A 110 -6.89 -5.81 -34.52
N ILE A 111 -6.58 -5.65 -33.23
CA ILE A 111 -5.26 -5.19 -32.75
C ILE A 111 -4.17 -6.20 -33.12
N SER A 112 -4.42 -7.51 -33.04
CA SER A 112 -3.45 -8.55 -33.37
C SER A 112 -3.09 -8.62 -34.86
N LYS A 113 -3.98 -8.15 -35.74
CA LYS A 113 -3.74 -8.01 -37.18
C LYS A 113 -3.04 -6.69 -37.54
N ASP A 114 -3.33 -5.60 -36.84
CA ASP A 114 -2.76 -4.29 -37.12
C ASP A 114 -1.33 -4.12 -36.57
N GLN A 115 -0.35 -4.44 -37.42
CA GLN A 115 1.08 -4.27 -37.14
C GLN A 115 1.54 -2.81 -37.00
N ALA A 116 0.78 -1.83 -37.51
CA ALA A 116 1.09 -0.42 -37.30
C ALA A 116 0.64 0.03 -35.91
N MET A 117 -0.59 -0.31 -35.52
CA MET A 117 -1.12 -0.05 -34.18
C MET A 117 -0.26 -0.70 -33.08
N GLN A 118 0.19 -1.95 -33.27
CA GLN A 118 1.10 -2.62 -32.33
C GLN A 118 2.42 -1.85 -32.13
N LYS A 119 3.01 -1.30 -33.20
CA LYS A 119 4.23 -0.48 -33.11
C LYS A 119 3.96 0.84 -32.37
N THR A 120 2.83 1.49 -32.64
CA THR A 120 2.40 2.70 -31.92
C THR A 120 2.21 2.44 -30.43
N ILE A 121 1.53 1.37 -30.04
CA ILE A 121 1.31 0.98 -28.63
C ILE A 121 2.66 0.71 -27.91
N LYS A 122 3.55 -0.08 -28.53
CA LYS A 122 4.89 -0.37 -27.98
C LYS A 122 5.75 0.91 -27.86
N GLY A 123 5.66 1.82 -28.84
CA GLY A 123 6.35 3.11 -28.82
C GLY A 123 5.83 4.05 -27.72
N GLN A 124 4.52 4.24 -27.63
CA GLN A 124 3.87 5.06 -26.60
C GLN A 124 4.27 4.62 -25.19
N LEU A 125 4.30 3.30 -24.90
CA LEU A 125 4.73 2.81 -23.59
C LEU A 125 6.19 3.16 -23.30
N ALA A 126 7.10 3.00 -24.26
CA ALA A 126 8.50 3.33 -24.10
C ALA A 126 8.73 4.85 -23.86
N ASP A 127 7.94 5.70 -24.52
CA ASP A 127 7.99 7.16 -24.29
C ASP A 127 7.38 7.58 -22.93
N ILE A 128 6.28 6.96 -22.48
CA ILE A 128 5.73 7.17 -21.13
C ILE A 128 6.78 6.81 -20.07
N VAL A 129 7.48 5.68 -20.26
CA VAL A 129 8.56 5.24 -19.37
C VAL A 129 9.73 6.22 -19.38
N ARG A 130 10.17 6.69 -20.55
CA ARG A 130 11.21 7.73 -20.66
C ARG A 130 10.80 9.00 -19.92
N GLN A 131 9.60 9.52 -20.16
CA GLN A 131 9.08 10.72 -19.51
C GLN A 131 8.94 10.57 -17.99
N ALA A 132 8.52 9.41 -17.49
CA ALA A 132 8.41 9.14 -16.06
C ALA A 132 9.79 9.19 -15.38
N LEU A 133 10.81 8.63 -16.03
CA LEU A 133 12.18 8.58 -15.49
C LEU A 133 12.88 9.95 -15.59
N GLU A 134 12.57 10.76 -16.59
CA GLU A 134 12.97 12.17 -16.72
C GLU A 134 12.37 13.09 -15.64
N ARG A 135 11.36 12.64 -14.87
CA ARG A 135 10.83 13.36 -13.70
C ARG A 135 11.59 13.05 -12.39
N HIS A 136 12.34 11.95 -12.32
CA HIS A 136 12.97 11.50 -11.07
C HIS A 136 14.46 11.90 -10.96
N PRO A 137 14.82 12.88 -10.09
CA PRO A 137 16.18 13.45 -10.06
C PRO A 137 17.28 12.46 -9.66
N SER A 138 16.97 11.46 -8.83
CA SER A 138 17.88 10.36 -8.47
C SER A 138 18.29 9.51 -9.69
N ILE A 139 17.35 9.29 -10.62
CA ILE A 139 17.58 8.51 -11.84
C ILE A 139 18.38 9.34 -12.84
N ILE A 140 18.02 10.62 -13.03
CA ILE A 140 18.77 11.58 -13.87
C ILE A 140 20.24 11.68 -13.41
N SER A 141 20.47 11.78 -12.09
CA SER A 141 21.81 11.80 -11.50
C SER A 141 22.59 10.50 -11.80
N THR A 142 21.94 9.34 -11.65
CA THR A 142 22.56 8.03 -11.93
C THR A 142 22.87 7.82 -13.41
N MET A 143 22.02 8.32 -14.31
CA MET A 143 22.19 8.25 -15.76
C MET A 143 23.22 9.25 -16.31
N GLY A 144 23.60 10.26 -15.53
CA GLY A 144 24.57 11.30 -15.90
C GLY A 144 23.99 12.48 -16.68
N GLY A 145 22.70 12.81 -16.48
CA GLY A 145 22.04 13.97 -17.07
C GLY A 145 20.70 13.65 -17.73
N LYS A 146 19.99 14.69 -18.18
CA LYS A 146 18.63 14.60 -18.76
C LYS A 146 18.55 14.00 -20.16
N ASN A 147 19.69 13.78 -20.83
CA ASN A 147 19.74 13.25 -22.20
C ASN A 147 19.54 11.72 -22.23
N ILE A 148 18.35 11.26 -21.81
CA ILE A 148 17.96 9.85 -21.82
C ILE A 148 17.31 9.51 -23.17
N ARG A 149 17.81 8.47 -23.84
CA ARG A 149 17.28 7.99 -25.13
C ARG A 149 16.87 6.52 -25.03
N ILE A 150 15.79 6.14 -25.71
CA ILE A 150 15.44 4.72 -25.87
C ILE A 150 16.46 4.09 -26.82
N LYS A 151 17.12 3.01 -26.37
CA LYS A 151 18.15 2.29 -27.11
C LYS A 151 17.59 1.00 -27.71
N ARG A 152 16.79 0.25 -26.93
CA ARG A 152 16.04 -0.94 -27.36
C ARG A 152 14.75 -1.06 -26.58
N SER A 153 13.74 -1.69 -27.17
CA SER A 153 12.50 -2.07 -26.51
C SER A 153 12.14 -3.50 -26.90
N TRP A 154 12.10 -4.38 -25.91
CA TRP A 154 11.56 -5.74 -26.00
C TRP A 154 10.24 -5.74 -25.26
N LEU A 155 9.23 -5.13 -25.89
CA LEU A 155 7.87 -5.05 -25.38
C LEU A 155 6.99 -5.97 -26.22
N ASP A 156 6.11 -6.73 -25.60
CA ASP A 156 5.11 -7.58 -26.24
C ASP A 156 3.70 -7.26 -25.77
N ILE A 157 2.73 -7.72 -26.56
CA ILE A 157 1.31 -7.38 -26.41
C ILE A 157 0.57 -8.68 -26.10
N LEU A 158 0.10 -8.78 -24.86
CA LEU A 158 -0.58 -9.94 -24.29
C LEU A 158 -2.08 -9.67 -24.23
N TYR A 159 -2.85 -10.41 -25.03
CA TYR A 159 -4.30 -10.41 -24.97
C TYR A 159 -4.75 -11.25 -23.77
N PRO A 160 -5.47 -10.69 -22.78
CA PRO A 160 -5.90 -11.45 -21.61
C PRO A 160 -6.91 -12.54 -22.03
N PRO A 161 -6.82 -13.78 -21.50
CA PRO A 161 -7.72 -14.87 -21.88
C PRO A 161 -9.11 -14.78 -21.22
N ALA A 162 -9.24 -13.98 -20.17
CA ALA A 162 -10.49 -13.73 -19.43
C ALA A 162 -10.55 -12.25 -19.01
N PRO A 163 -11.75 -11.66 -18.84
CA PRO A 163 -11.90 -10.29 -18.38
C PRO A 163 -11.49 -10.11 -16.91
N PRO A 164 -11.22 -8.86 -16.48
CA PRO A 164 -10.79 -8.55 -15.11
C PRO A 164 -11.76 -9.11 -14.06
N PRO A 165 -11.30 -9.67 -12.93
CA PRO A 165 -12.20 -10.23 -11.91
C PRO A 165 -13.16 -9.18 -11.37
N LYS A 166 -14.47 -9.50 -11.30
CA LYS A 166 -15.46 -8.68 -10.61
C LYS A 166 -15.25 -8.77 -9.09
N HIS A 167 -15.63 -7.72 -8.38
CA HIS A 167 -15.72 -7.73 -6.93
C HIS A 167 -17.19 -7.66 -6.53
N TYR A 168 -17.55 -8.40 -5.50
CA TYR A 168 -18.88 -8.46 -4.92
C TYR A 168 -18.76 -8.25 -3.40
N VAL A 169 -19.77 -7.68 -2.78
CA VAL A 169 -19.89 -7.53 -1.33
C VAL A 169 -21.17 -8.23 -0.89
N SER A 170 -21.11 -9.03 0.17
CA SER A 170 -22.34 -9.59 0.76
C SER A 170 -22.99 -8.54 1.65
N GLY A 171 -24.31 -8.49 1.63
CA GLY A 171 -25.06 -7.57 2.45
C GLY A 171 -26.47 -8.06 2.73
N LEU A 172 -27.13 -7.31 3.60
CA LEU A 172 -28.55 -7.45 3.86
C LEU A 172 -29.28 -6.71 2.75
N ILE A 173 -30.18 -7.41 2.07
CA ILE A 173 -31.09 -6.87 1.06
C ILE A 173 -32.45 -6.68 1.74
N VAL A 174 -33.02 -5.49 1.60
CA VAL A 174 -34.41 -5.20 1.98
C VAL A 174 -35.19 -4.99 0.68
N ASP A 175 -36.16 -5.85 0.43
CA ASP A 175 -37.10 -5.78 -0.68
C ASP A 175 -38.54 -5.70 -0.14
N TRP A 176 -39.51 -5.41 -1.00
CA TRP A 176 -40.94 -5.43 -0.64
C TRP A 176 -41.40 -6.79 -0.06
N ASP A 177 -40.82 -7.90 -0.54
CA ASP A 177 -41.09 -9.26 -0.06
C ASP A 177 -40.34 -9.64 1.23
N GLY A 178 -39.43 -8.79 1.73
CA GLY A 178 -38.80 -8.95 3.04
C GLY A 178 -37.27 -8.83 3.04
N LEU A 179 -36.64 -9.63 3.92
CA LEU A 179 -35.24 -9.47 4.31
C LEU A 179 -34.37 -10.62 3.83
N PHE A 180 -33.51 -10.34 2.86
CA PHE A 180 -32.67 -11.34 2.19
C PHE A 180 -31.18 -11.12 2.44
N TRP A 181 -30.35 -12.10 2.09
CA TRP A 181 -28.90 -12.00 2.13
C TRP A 181 -28.33 -12.30 0.74
N GLY A 182 -27.68 -11.31 0.13
CA GLY A 182 -27.21 -11.39 -1.25
C GLY A 182 -25.83 -10.76 -1.47
N ASP A 183 -25.29 -10.96 -2.68
CA ASP A 183 -23.98 -10.46 -3.11
C ASP A 183 -24.16 -9.38 -4.20
N ARG A 184 -24.10 -8.09 -3.83
CA ARG A 184 -24.18 -6.98 -4.81
C ARG A 184 -22.80 -6.75 -5.46
N PRO A 185 -22.72 -6.53 -6.78
CA PRO A 185 -21.45 -6.14 -7.42
C PRO A 185 -20.99 -4.77 -6.88
N ILE A 186 -19.70 -4.63 -6.63
CA ILE A 186 -19.08 -3.37 -6.16
C ILE A 186 -17.96 -2.97 -7.12
N ASP A 187 -17.75 -1.66 -7.30
CA ASP A 187 -16.62 -1.18 -8.08
C ASP A 187 -15.29 -1.72 -7.53
N THR A 188 -14.39 -2.00 -8.47
CA THR A 188 -13.08 -2.59 -8.20
C THR A 188 -12.12 -1.61 -7.53
N SER A 189 -12.24 -0.29 -7.73
CA SER A 189 -11.46 0.69 -6.96
C SER A 189 -11.98 0.80 -5.53
N ALA A 190 -13.29 0.86 -5.33
CA ALA A 190 -13.93 0.86 -4.00
C ALA A 190 -13.57 -0.41 -3.21
N ALA A 191 -13.68 -1.59 -3.82
CA ALA A 191 -13.32 -2.87 -3.20
C ALA A 191 -11.84 -2.94 -2.76
N LEU A 192 -10.92 -2.35 -3.54
CA LEU A 192 -9.50 -2.31 -3.20
C LEU A 192 -9.16 -1.27 -2.13
N GLN A 193 -9.88 -0.15 -2.08
CA GLN A 193 -9.80 0.80 -0.97
C GLN A 193 -10.32 0.15 0.32
N LEU A 194 -11.43 -0.58 0.25
CA LEU A 194 -12.00 -1.30 1.38
C LEU A 194 -11.07 -2.40 1.93
N ASP A 195 -10.47 -3.26 1.09
CA ASP A 195 -9.44 -4.23 1.56
C ASP A 195 -8.24 -3.54 2.20
N ALA A 196 -7.79 -2.39 1.66
CA ALA A 196 -6.67 -1.64 2.21
C ALA A 196 -6.98 -0.97 3.57
N ILE A 197 -8.22 -0.52 3.78
CA ILE A 197 -8.70 0.06 5.05
C ILE A 197 -8.97 -1.04 6.09
N MET A 198 -9.70 -2.10 5.69
CA MET A 198 -10.19 -3.14 6.59
C MET A 198 -9.13 -4.17 6.97
N TYR A 199 -8.13 -4.38 6.10
CA TYR A 199 -6.99 -5.25 6.39
C TYR A 199 -5.65 -4.50 6.25
N PRO A 200 -5.34 -3.56 7.17
CA PRO A 200 -4.14 -2.73 7.12
C PRO A 200 -2.90 -3.51 7.58
N LYS A 201 -2.61 -4.62 6.89
CA LYS A 201 -1.52 -5.57 7.15
C LYS A 201 -0.16 -4.88 7.28
N ALA A 202 0.08 -3.81 6.52
CA ALA A 202 1.29 -3.00 6.60
C ALA A 202 1.40 -2.23 7.94
N VAL A 203 0.29 -1.70 8.46
CA VAL A 203 0.24 -1.03 9.77
C VAL A 203 0.46 -2.05 10.87
N ALA A 204 -0.25 -3.18 10.85
CA ALA A 204 -0.08 -4.27 11.82
C ALA A 204 1.38 -4.78 11.88
N MET A 205 2.02 -5.01 10.74
CA MET A 205 3.44 -5.39 10.67
C MET A 205 4.37 -4.28 11.19
N SER A 206 4.07 -3.01 10.91
CA SER A 206 4.87 -1.88 11.42
C SER A 206 4.78 -1.76 12.94
N ALA A 207 3.59 -1.87 13.52
CA ALA A 207 3.36 -1.92 14.97
C ALA A 207 4.07 -3.12 15.62
N TRP A 208 3.98 -4.30 15.00
CA TRP A 208 4.72 -5.48 15.47
C TRP A 208 6.24 -5.26 15.45
N SER A 209 6.79 -4.62 14.42
CA SER A 209 8.23 -4.28 14.41
C SER A 209 8.60 -3.20 15.43
N PHE A 210 7.73 -2.21 15.67
CA PHE A 210 7.91 -1.19 16.70
C PHE A 210 8.05 -1.84 18.08
N TRP A 211 7.07 -2.67 18.47
CA TRP A 211 7.06 -3.36 19.75
C TRP A 211 8.27 -4.28 19.93
N ASN A 212 8.62 -5.07 18.91
CA ASN A 212 9.80 -5.94 18.98
C ASN A 212 11.11 -5.15 19.16
N VAL A 213 11.33 -4.08 18.39
CA VAL A 213 12.55 -3.26 18.52
C VAL A 213 12.61 -2.55 19.87
N LEU A 214 11.47 -2.08 20.39
CA LEU A 214 11.37 -1.49 21.73
C LEU A 214 11.71 -2.53 22.81
N PHE A 215 11.07 -3.70 22.81
CA PHE A 215 11.33 -4.75 23.82
C PHE A 215 12.76 -5.28 23.79
N GLN A 216 13.37 -5.49 22.61
CA GLN A 216 14.76 -5.94 22.53
C GLN A 216 15.73 -4.86 23.04
N ARG A 217 15.42 -3.57 22.84
CA ARG A 217 16.21 -2.47 23.44
C ARG A 217 16.04 -2.39 24.95
N THR A 218 14.81 -2.39 25.45
CA THR A 218 14.55 -2.40 26.90
C THR A 218 15.24 -3.58 27.60
N LYS A 219 15.34 -4.76 26.96
CA LYS A 219 16.16 -5.87 27.49
C LYS A 219 17.65 -5.56 27.56
N VAL A 220 18.24 -4.98 26.51
CA VAL A 220 19.66 -4.60 26.46
C VAL A 220 19.97 -3.44 27.42
N ASP A 221 19.07 -2.47 27.54
CA ASP A 221 19.20 -1.34 28.45
C ASP A 221 19.09 -1.81 29.91
N ILE A 222 18.21 -2.76 30.22
CA ILE A 222 18.11 -3.44 31.53
C ILE A 222 19.34 -4.32 31.80
N SER A 223 19.84 -5.12 30.85
CA SER A 223 21.01 -5.97 31.11
C SER A 223 22.26 -5.14 31.40
N LYS A 224 22.46 -4.04 30.67
CA LYS A 224 23.50 -3.04 30.96
C LYS A 224 23.32 -2.37 32.33
N ALA A 225 22.10 -1.96 32.68
CA ALA A 225 21.82 -1.38 34.00
C ALA A 225 22.03 -2.38 35.16
N LEU A 226 21.92 -3.68 34.89
CA LEU A 226 22.21 -4.77 35.84
C LEU A 226 23.67 -5.25 35.81
N GLY A 227 24.56 -4.57 35.07
CA GLY A 227 25.99 -4.94 34.97
C GLY A 227 26.26 -6.23 34.19
N LEU A 228 25.25 -6.80 33.52
CA LEU A 228 25.39 -7.97 32.65
C LEU A 228 25.88 -7.50 31.28
N GLU A 229 27.20 -7.34 31.16
CA GLU A 229 27.89 -6.89 29.95
C GLU A 229 27.65 -7.86 28.79
N THR A 230 26.58 -7.60 28.06
CA THR A 230 26.10 -8.41 26.95
C THR A 230 26.81 -7.97 25.68
N GLU A 231 27.46 -8.90 24.98
CA GLU A 231 28.11 -8.65 23.69
C GLU A 231 27.16 -7.89 22.74
N PRO A 232 27.61 -6.83 22.06
CA PRO A 232 26.73 -6.01 21.24
C PRO A 232 26.06 -6.86 20.15
N PRO A 233 24.72 -6.88 20.05
CA PRO A 233 24.03 -7.74 19.11
C PRO A 233 24.47 -7.40 17.68
N ALA A 234 24.87 -8.44 16.94
CA ALA A 234 25.52 -8.31 15.63
C ALA A 234 24.80 -7.31 14.71
N PRO A 235 25.54 -6.45 13.99
CA PRO A 235 24.99 -5.30 13.28
C PRO A 235 23.97 -5.73 12.22
N THR A 236 22.70 -5.66 12.60
CA THR A 236 21.58 -5.93 11.70
C THR A 236 21.62 -4.91 10.57
N TRP A 237 21.33 -5.30 9.33
CA TRP A 237 21.37 -4.41 8.16
C TRP A 237 20.65 -3.06 8.35
N GLN A 238 19.64 -3.02 9.23
CA GLN A 238 18.93 -1.81 9.65
C GLN A 238 19.81 -0.80 10.41
N SER A 239 20.69 -1.24 11.33
CA SER A 239 21.61 -0.33 12.02
C SER A 239 22.67 0.20 11.07
N VAL A 240 23.21 -0.66 10.19
CA VAL A 240 24.17 -0.26 9.15
C VAL A 240 23.58 0.78 8.20
N MET A 241 22.31 0.65 7.81
CA MET A 241 21.61 1.67 7.01
C MET A 241 21.43 3.00 7.77
N LEU A 242 21.06 2.96 9.06
CA LEU A 242 20.84 4.16 9.87
C LEU A 242 22.16 4.87 10.26
N GLU A 243 23.24 4.11 10.43
CA GLU A 243 24.58 4.63 10.67
C GLU A 243 25.06 5.39 9.42
N ARG A 244 24.90 4.78 8.24
CA ARG A 244 25.17 5.41 6.95
C ARG A 244 24.32 6.66 6.68
N SER A 245 23.07 6.71 7.14
CA SER A 245 22.25 7.92 7.04
C SER A 245 22.69 9.00 8.03
N ARG A 246 23.10 8.63 9.25
CA ARG A 246 23.73 9.56 10.21
C ARG A 246 25.04 10.15 9.69
N GLU A 247 25.86 9.38 8.98
CA GLU A 247 27.06 9.88 8.29
C GLU A 247 26.69 10.84 7.14
N ALA A 248 25.64 10.52 6.37
CA ALA A 248 25.14 11.38 5.30
C ALA A 248 24.52 12.71 5.80
N GLU A 249 24.01 12.74 7.03
CA GLU A 249 23.58 13.98 7.70
C GLU A 249 24.76 14.75 8.31
N ARG A 250 25.68 14.07 9.01
CA ARG A 250 26.91 14.69 9.57
C ARG A 250 27.75 15.37 8.49
N SER A 251 27.88 14.76 7.31
CA SER A 251 28.59 15.33 6.16
C SER A 251 27.89 16.54 5.49
N LYS A 252 26.70 16.94 5.95
CA LYS A 252 25.99 18.16 5.51
C LYS A 252 25.91 19.25 6.59
N GLY A 253 26.46 19.00 7.78
CA GLY A 253 26.33 19.85 8.97
C GLY A 253 27.42 20.92 9.16
N ASN A 254 27.55 21.84 8.20
CA ASN A 254 28.27 23.14 8.28
C ASN A 254 29.80 23.17 8.59
N PRO A 255 30.65 23.92 7.81
CA PRO A 255 32.10 23.98 8.04
C PRO A 255 32.60 25.25 8.75
N SER A 256 33.23 25.12 9.93
CA SER A 256 33.98 26.18 10.66
C SER A 256 34.79 25.53 11.82
N LEU A 257 36.00 25.94 12.24
CA LEU A 257 36.96 26.94 11.75
C LEU A 257 38.38 26.31 11.62
N PRO A 258 39.27 26.85 10.78
CA PRO A 258 40.71 26.58 10.80
C PRO A 258 41.50 27.52 11.73
N GLY A 259 42.73 27.13 12.09
CA GLY A 259 43.73 28.03 12.69
C GLY A 259 44.38 28.97 11.67
N PRO A 260 45.11 30.01 12.11
CA PRO A 260 45.66 31.04 11.21
C PRO A 260 46.95 30.57 10.52
N ASP A 261 47.08 30.80 9.20
CA ASP A 261 47.79 31.98 8.70
C ASP A 261 47.76 32.09 7.14
N SER A 262 48.19 33.25 6.63
CA SER A 262 48.52 33.54 5.22
C SER A 262 47.39 33.71 4.17
N ARG A 263 47.28 34.95 3.67
CA ARG A 263 46.57 35.44 2.45
C ARG A 263 47.41 35.16 1.17
N PRO A 264 47.00 35.52 -0.08
CA PRO A 264 45.70 36.02 -0.60
C PRO A 264 45.21 35.15 -1.82
N THR A 265 44.29 35.49 -2.76
CA THR A 265 43.67 36.76 -3.26
C THR A 265 42.39 36.48 -4.09
N HIS A 266 41.42 37.42 -4.14
CA HIS A 266 40.46 37.71 -5.25
C HIS A 266 39.50 36.61 -5.78
N VAL A 267 38.24 36.84 -6.20
CA VAL A 267 37.33 38.01 -6.26
C VAL A 267 35.87 37.55 -5.98
N THR A 268 34.93 38.47 -5.76
CA THR A 268 33.49 38.20 -5.48
C THR A 268 32.52 38.80 -6.53
N PRO A 269 31.22 38.39 -6.56
CA PRO A 269 30.22 38.76 -7.57
C PRO A 269 29.15 39.76 -7.07
N PRO A 270 28.30 40.26 -7.99
CA PRO A 270 26.83 40.12 -7.85
C PRO A 270 26.22 39.49 -9.14
N SER A 271 24.91 39.33 -9.39
CA SER A 271 23.68 39.91 -8.83
C SER A 271 22.48 38.94 -8.89
N GLN A 272 21.32 39.35 -8.35
CA GLN A 272 19.97 38.89 -8.71
C GLN A 272 19.18 40.08 -9.37
N PRO A 273 17.94 39.92 -9.90
CA PRO A 273 16.71 39.90 -9.08
C PRO A 273 15.55 38.98 -9.59
N PRO A 274 14.45 38.81 -8.82
CA PRO A 274 13.24 38.02 -9.17
C PRO A 274 12.05 38.93 -9.65
N PRO A 275 10.86 38.41 -10.08
CA PRO A 275 9.78 38.02 -9.12
C PRO A 275 8.73 36.94 -9.58
N ASN A 276 7.88 36.56 -8.61
CA ASN A 276 6.52 35.93 -8.64
C ASN A 276 5.81 35.51 -9.96
N GLY A 277 5.13 34.35 -9.90
CA GLY A 277 4.01 33.99 -10.78
C GLY A 277 3.31 32.67 -10.42
N LYS A 278 2.00 32.71 -10.07
CA LYS A 278 1.11 31.53 -9.94
C LYS A 278 0.57 31.16 -11.35
N THR A 279 0.02 29.99 -11.70
CA THR A 279 -0.43 28.79 -10.95
C THR A 279 -0.48 27.62 -11.97
N ALA A 280 -0.12 26.38 -11.60
CA ALA A 280 -0.30 25.22 -12.50
C ALA A 280 -0.58 23.91 -11.74
N GLN A 281 -1.68 23.28 -12.11
CA GLN A 281 -2.30 22.08 -11.54
C GLN A 281 -1.37 20.85 -11.58
N ASP A 282 -1.05 20.28 -10.40
CA ASP A 282 -0.24 19.06 -10.27
C ASP A 282 -1.12 17.81 -10.47
N ASN A 283 -0.64 16.86 -11.27
CA ASN A 283 -1.27 15.56 -11.47
C ASN A 283 -0.15 14.51 -11.68
N SER A 284 0.58 14.22 -10.60
CA SER A 284 1.73 13.32 -10.57
C SER A 284 1.42 12.01 -9.83
N SER A 285 1.85 10.89 -10.41
CA SER A 285 1.54 9.55 -9.93
C SER A 285 2.28 9.22 -8.63
N GLN A 286 1.55 9.09 -7.52
CA GLN A 286 2.06 8.56 -6.25
C GLN A 286 2.48 7.07 -6.45
N PHE A 287 3.48 6.51 -5.76
CA PHE A 287 3.79 6.54 -4.32
C PHE A 287 5.31 6.33 -4.06
N PRO A 288 5.81 6.51 -2.81
CA PRO A 288 5.08 6.89 -1.60
C PRO A 288 5.49 8.23 -0.98
N VAL A 289 4.47 8.90 -0.44
CA VAL A 289 4.44 9.71 0.79
C VAL A 289 5.82 10.03 1.41
N ASP A 290 6.18 11.32 1.45
CA ASP A 290 7.28 11.80 2.28
C ASP A 290 6.93 11.68 3.77
N PHE A 291 7.32 10.56 4.37
CA PHE A 291 7.13 10.30 5.80
C PHE A 291 7.96 11.24 6.71
N ALA A 292 8.94 12.00 6.19
CA ALA A 292 9.57 13.06 6.98
C ALA A 292 8.57 14.19 7.29
N GLY A 293 7.62 14.46 6.38
CA GLY A 293 6.51 15.39 6.62
C GLY A 293 5.53 14.92 7.71
N LEU A 294 5.34 13.60 7.85
CA LEU A 294 4.49 13.00 8.89
C LEU A 294 5.12 13.07 10.31
N PHE A 295 6.43 13.35 10.37
CA PHE A 295 7.15 13.71 11.60
C PHE A 295 7.78 15.10 11.50
N ARG A 296 7.14 16.02 10.76
CA ARG A 296 7.42 17.45 10.86
C ARG A 296 7.30 17.83 12.34
N LYS A 297 8.38 18.35 12.93
CA LYS A 297 8.39 18.79 14.34
C LYS A 297 7.11 19.60 14.60
N PRO A 298 6.26 19.24 15.58
CA PRO A 298 5.38 20.24 16.17
C PRO A 298 6.25 21.38 16.71
N GLU A 299 5.72 22.59 16.78
CA GLU A 299 6.46 23.76 17.27
C GLU A 299 6.59 23.68 18.81
N GLY A 300 7.53 22.83 19.24
CA GLY A 300 7.80 22.43 20.60
C GLY A 300 8.74 21.20 20.61
N GLU A 301 9.88 21.28 21.30
CA GLU A 301 10.89 20.20 21.30
C GLU A 301 10.47 18.98 22.13
N VAL A 302 9.57 18.14 21.61
CA VAL A 302 9.33 16.80 22.16
C VAL A 302 10.55 15.93 21.87
N ARG A 303 11.49 15.88 22.82
CA ARG A 303 12.72 15.08 22.75
C ARG A 303 12.43 13.58 22.94
N LEU A 304 11.89 12.96 21.89
CA LEU A 304 11.69 11.51 21.77
C LEU A 304 12.98 10.75 22.10
N SER A 305 12.90 9.70 22.92
CA SER A 305 14.08 8.98 23.40
C SER A 305 14.83 8.26 22.26
N PRO A 306 16.17 8.04 22.35
CA PRO A 306 16.95 7.39 21.30
C PRO A 306 16.51 5.94 20.97
N SER A 307 15.85 5.27 21.94
CA SER A 307 15.22 3.96 21.75
C SER A 307 13.91 4.07 20.96
N LEU A 308 13.05 5.02 21.33
CA LEU A 308 11.77 5.29 20.67
C LEU A 308 11.94 5.76 19.21
N GLN A 309 12.94 6.62 18.94
CA GLN A 309 13.29 7.04 17.58
C GLN A 309 13.69 5.86 16.68
N HIS A 310 14.44 4.88 17.21
CA HIS A 310 14.80 3.67 16.48
C HIS A 310 13.61 2.74 16.24
N ALA A 311 12.74 2.57 17.23
CA ALA A 311 11.52 1.77 17.07
C ALA A 311 10.60 2.38 16.00
N LEU A 312 10.46 3.71 15.97
CA LEU A 312 9.76 4.46 14.92
C LEU A 312 10.42 4.28 13.54
N HIS A 313 11.75 4.35 13.44
CA HIS A 313 12.45 4.16 12.17
C HIS A 313 12.34 2.72 11.63
N ALA A 314 12.41 1.72 12.51
CA ALA A 314 12.15 0.32 12.13
C ALA A 314 10.68 0.13 11.70
N ALA A 315 9.74 0.80 12.35
CA ALA A 315 8.33 0.78 11.99
C ALA A 315 8.06 1.44 10.63
N SER A 316 8.65 2.61 10.34
CA SER A 316 8.46 3.31 9.07
C SER A 316 9.08 2.54 7.89
N LEU A 317 10.25 1.93 8.08
CA LEU A 317 10.84 1.02 7.08
C LEU A 317 9.96 -0.22 6.84
N THR A 318 9.43 -0.83 7.89
CA THR A 318 8.49 -1.96 7.77
C THR A 318 7.18 -1.55 7.09
N LEU A 319 6.63 -0.38 7.44
CA LEU A 319 5.43 0.18 6.82
C LEU A 319 5.65 0.42 5.33
N ALA A 320 6.75 1.06 4.94
CA ALA A 320 7.11 1.31 3.55
C ALA A 320 7.33 0.00 2.76
N LYS A 321 7.93 -1.02 3.38
CA LYS A 321 8.14 -2.34 2.77
C LYS A 321 6.84 -3.13 2.55
N HIS A 322 5.88 -3.04 3.48
CA HIS A 322 4.64 -3.83 3.44
C HIS A 322 3.44 -3.08 2.83
N ARG A 323 3.48 -1.74 2.74
CA ARG A 323 2.46 -0.93 2.09
C ARG A 323 2.60 -1.05 0.57
N LYS A 324 1.80 -1.94 -0.02
CA LYS A 324 1.58 -1.95 -1.48
C LYS A 324 0.70 -0.75 -1.86
N PRO A 325 1.03 0.02 -2.92
CA PRO A 325 0.11 0.99 -3.48
C PRO A 325 -1.10 0.27 -4.08
N ILE A 326 -2.29 0.87 -3.99
CA ILE A 326 -3.48 0.34 -4.69
C ILE A 326 -3.22 0.52 -6.19
N GLN A 327 -3.06 -0.59 -6.90
CA GLN A 327 -2.89 -0.58 -8.36
C GLN A 327 -4.27 -0.62 -9.02
N PRO A 328 -4.67 0.42 -9.79
CA PRO A 328 -5.92 0.38 -10.55
C PRO A 328 -5.90 -0.83 -11.48
N GLN A 329 -6.91 -1.70 -11.33
CA GLN A 329 -7.08 -2.85 -12.22
C GLN A 329 -7.44 -2.34 -13.63
N PRO A 330 -7.06 -3.07 -14.69
CA PRO A 330 -7.56 -2.78 -16.02
C PRO A 330 -9.10 -2.86 -16.07
N THR A 331 -9.69 -2.02 -16.92
CA THR A 331 -11.08 -2.16 -17.36
C THR A 331 -11.24 -3.31 -18.35
N ARG A 332 -12.49 -3.65 -18.68
CA ARG A 332 -12.82 -4.52 -19.84
C ARG A 332 -12.19 -3.98 -21.13
N GLY A 333 -11.89 -4.87 -22.07
CA GLY A 333 -11.29 -4.53 -23.36
C GLY A 333 -9.83 -4.04 -23.32
N CYS A 334 -9.22 -3.87 -22.13
CA CYS A 334 -7.82 -3.49 -22.02
C CYS A 334 -6.89 -4.64 -22.46
N VAL A 335 -5.85 -4.29 -23.21
CA VAL A 335 -4.76 -5.20 -23.60
C VAL A 335 -3.55 -4.97 -22.70
N ARG A 336 -2.87 -6.03 -22.28
CA ARG A 336 -1.61 -5.92 -21.51
C ARG A 336 -0.45 -5.73 -22.47
N VAL A 337 0.48 -4.86 -22.10
CA VAL A 337 1.74 -4.63 -22.81
C VAL A 337 2.85 -4.71 -21.79
N ASP A 338 3.79 -5.64 -21.95
CA ASP A 338 4.88 -5.82 -20.98
C ASP A 338 6.20 -6.26 -21.60
N GLY A 339 7.27 -6.15 -20.81
CA GLY A 339 8.62 -6.52 -21.22
C GLY A 339 9.68 -5.57 -20.67
N LEU A 340 10.72 -5.30 -21.46
CA LEU A 340 11.91 -4.55 -21.07
C LEU A 340 12.17 -3.36 -22.00
N VAL A 341 12.53 -2.20 -21.43
CA VAL A 341 13.02 -1.03 -22.16
C VAL A 341 14.46 -0.72 -21.72
N GLU A 342 15.38 -0.71 -22.68
CA GLU A 342 16.78 -0.31 -22.50
C GLU A 342 16.93 1.17 -22.81
N LEU A 343 17.35 1.95 -21.82
CA LEU A 343 17.53 3.39 -21.89
C LEU A 343 19.02 3.74 -21.80
N LEU A 344 19.50 4.57 -22.71
CA LEU A 344 20.87 5.07 -22.77
C LEU A 344 20.91 6.52 -22.27
N GLY A 345 21.67 6.77 -21.21
CA GLY A 345 22.06 8.10 -20.74
C GLY A 345 23.55 8.37 -20.93
N PRO A 346 24.03 9.59 -20.65
CA PRO A 346 25.43 9.98 -20.91
C PRO A 346 26.49 9.19 -20.12
N SER A 347 26.13 8.65 -18.93
CA SER A 347 27.05 7.91 -18.05
C SER A 347 26.64 6.47 -17.76
N ALA A 348 25.40 6.07 -18.07
CA ALA A 348 24.91 4.73 -17.80
C ALA A 348 23.83 4.27 -18.79
N VAL A 349 23.69 2.95 -18.90
CA VAL A 349 22.56 2.26 -19.51
C VAL A 349 21.68 1.70 -18.38
N MET A 350 20.37 1.83 -18.50
CA MET A 350 19.41 1.29 -17.54
C MET A 350 18.36 0.45 -18.25
N THR A 351 18.10 -0.74 -17.70
CA THR A 351 17.03 -1.63 -18.19
C THR A 351 15.89 -1.63 -17.20
N VAL A 352 14.72 -1.24 -17.67
CA VAL A 352 13.49 -1.13 -16.87
C VAL A 352 12.51 -2.18 -17.36
N ALA A 353 11.99 -3.00 -16.44
CA ALA A 353 10.83 -3.84 -16.71
C ALA A 353 9.56 -3.00 -16.60
N VAL A 354 8.66 -3.18 -17.55
CA VAL A 354 7.46 -2.36 -17.71
C VAL A 354 6.25 -3.27 -17.87
N VAL A 355 5.14 -2.92 -17.22
CA VAL A 355 3.82 -3.48 -17.47
C VAL A 355 2.85 -2.32 -17.63
N GLY A 356 2.15 -2.24 -18.76
CA GLY A 356 1.10 -1.27 -19.04
C GLY A 356 -0.19 -1.95 -19.46
N TRP A 357 -1.33 -1.33 -19.14
CA TRP A 357 -2.64 -1.72 -19.65
C TRP A 357 -3.15 -0.64 -20.60
N PHE A 358 -3.36 -1.01 -21.87
CA PHE A 358 -3.78 -0.13 -22.95
C PHE A 358 -5.27 -0.33 -23.25
N ASP A 359 -6.03 0.76 -23.17
CA ASP A 359 -7.43 0.81 -23.61
C ASP A 359 -7.48 1.14 -25.11
N PRO A 360 -7.98 0.23 -25.97
CA PRO A 360 -8.05 0.46 -27.42
C PRO A 360 -9.20 1.38 -27.86
N GLN A 361 -10.22 1.59 -27.03
CA GLN A 361 -11.29 2.56 -27.29
C GLN A 361 -10.77 3.98 -27.06
N GLN A 362 -10.17 4.20 -25.88
CA GLN A 362 -9.63 5.50 -25.47
C GLN A 362 -8.20 5.76 -26.01
N LYS A 363 -7.59 4.77 -26.67
CA LYS A 363 -6.24 4.81 -27.30
C LYS A 363 -5.13 5.30 -26.35
N ARG A 364 -5.24 4.95 -25.06
CA ARG A 364 -4.33 5.41 -24.00
C ARG A 364 -3.99 4.28 -23.03
N PHE A 365 -2.90 4.45 -22.29
CA PHE A 365 -2.61 3.59 -21.14
C PHE A 365 -3.44 4.02 -19.93
N VAL A 366 -4.18 3.07 -19.35
CA VAL A 366 -5.01 3.25 -18.14
C VAL A 366 -4.13 3.16 -16.89
N SER A 367 -3.16 2.25 -16.90
CA SER A 367 -2.17 2.14 -15.83
C SER A 367 -0.83 1.64 -16.37
N THR A 368 0.27 2.07 -15.73
CA THR A 368 1.63 1.67 -16.04
C THR A 368 2.40 1.43 -14.74
N SER A 369 3.17 0.35 -14.70
CA SER A 369 4.08 0.01 -13.61
C SER A 369 5.49 -0.22 -14.16
N THR A 370 6.49 0.31 -13.47
CA THR A 370 7.90 0.28 -13.88
C THR A 370 8.78 -0.22 -12.74
N GLU A 371 9.69 -1.14 -13.04
CA GLU A 371 10.64 -1.72 -12.10
C GLU A 371 12.04 -1.68 -12.70
N VAL A 372 12.99 -0.97 -12.07
CA VAL A 372 14.38 -0.91 -12.55
C VAL A 372 15.06 -2.26 -12.28
N LYS A 373 15.45 -2.98 -13.33
CA LYS A 373 16.07 -4.31 -13.21
C LYS A 373 17.59 -4.25 -13.05
N HIS A 374 18.26 -3.36 -13.79
CA HIS A 374 19.69 -3.11 -13.62
C HIS A 374 20.12 -1.76 -14.22
N VAL A 375 21.22 -1.22 -13.71
CA VAL A 375 21.90 -0.03 -14.23
C VAL A 375 23.39 -0.33 -14.40
N ILE A 376 23.91 -0.14 -15.61
CA ILE A 376 25.29 -0.42 -16.00
C ILE A 376 25.97 0.92 -16.33
N ARG A 377 27.02 1.29 -15.60
CA ARG A 377 27.79 2.52 -15.88
C ARG A 377 28.67 2.31 -17.10
N LEU A 378 28.60 3.22 -18.06
CA LEU A 378 29.39 3.19 -19.31
C LEU A 378 30.90 3.34 -19.05
N LYS A 379 31.28 4.02 -17.96
CA LYS A 379 32.66 4.16 -17.50
C LYS A 379 32.82 3.45 -16.15
N GLN A 380 33.00 2.14 -16.18
CA GLN A 380 33.43 1.37 -15.02
C GLN A 380 34.96 1.54 -14.86
N ARG A 381 35.38 2.13 -13.74
CA ARG A 381 36.80 2.11 -13.32
C ARG A 381 37.06 0.86 -12.47
N PRO A 382 38.27 0.28 -12.49
CA PRO A 382 38.65 -0.75 -11.53
C PRO A 382 38.60 -0.19 -10.10
N LEU A 383 38.40 -1.07 -9.11
CA LEU A 383 38.23 -0.69 -7.71
C LEU A 383 39.60 -0.50 -7.00
N GLY A 384 40.49 0.27 -7.62
CA GLY A 384 41.92 0.37 -7.26
C GLY A 384 42.83 -0.37 -8.25
N GLY A 385 44.12 -0.04 -8.19
CA GLY A 385 45.13 -0.36 -9.21
C GLY A 385 45.52 0.89 -10.01
N PRO A 386 46.81 1.11 -10.32
CA PRO A 386 47.29 2.23 -11.15
C PRO A 386 46.95 2.04 -12.64
#